data_AF-A0A6I3CHZ7-F1
#
_entry.id   AF-A0A6I3CHZ7-F1
#
_cell.length_a   1.000
_cell.length_b   1.000
_cell.length_c   1.000
_cell.angle_alpha   90.00
_cell.angle_beta   90.00
_cell.angle_gamma   90.00
#
_symmetry.space_group_name_H-M   'P 1'
#
loop_
_entity.id
_entity.type
_entity.pdbx_description
1 polymer ?
#
loop_
_entity_poly.entity_id
_entity_poly.type
_entity_poly.pdbx_seq_one_letter_code
_entity_poly.pdbx_strand_id
1 'polypeptide(L)' 'MSRTNIEIDDELIASCMERFGLPTKKSAVEFALRRLLGTADLLGRMRVVRGIGWEGDLEQMRSSSDLVDR' A
#
# COMPACT_ATOMS: atom_id res chain seq x y z
N MET A 1 18.82 8.25 -15.94
CA MET A 1 18.05 7.00 -16.17
C MET A 1 18.87 6.08 -17.05
N SER A 2 18.90 4.77 -16.76
CA SER A 2 19.57 3.76 -17.58
C SER A 2 18.54 2.99 -18.41
N ARG A 3 18.91 2.57 -19.62
CA ARG A 3 18.08 1.70 -20.47
C ARG A 3 18.46 0.25 -20.23
N THR A 4 17.47 -0.57 -19.87
CA THR A 4 17.66 -2.00 -19.60
C THR A 4 16.66 -2.77 -20.44
N ASN A 5 17.10 -3.84 -21.10
CA ASN A 5 16.21 -4.78 -21.79
C ASN A 5 15.96 -5.97 -20.86
N ILE A 6 14.70 -6.22 -20.56
CA ILE A 6 14.24 -7.33 -19.72
C ILE A 6 13.00 -7.93 -20.37
N GLU A 7 12.90 -9.25 -20.32
CA GLU A 7 11.70 -9.97 -20.73
C GLU A 7 10.71 -10.04 -19.56
N ILE A 8 9.46 -9.68 -19.83
CA ILE A 8 8.37 -9.70 -18.85
C ILE A 8 7.16 -10.28 -19.56
N ASP A 9 6.39 -11.08 -18.84
CA ASP A 9 5.10 -11.58 -19.29
C ASP A 9 4.14 -10.42 -19.67
N ASP A 10 3.60 -10.47 -20.89
CA ASP A 10 2.74 -9.43 -21.42
C ASP A 10 1.37 -9.38 -20.72
N GLU A 11 0.84 -10.52 -20.28
CA GLU A 11 -0.41 -10.57 -19.52
C GLU A 11 -0.23 -9.95 -18.14
N LEU A 12 0.92 -10.20 -17.50
CA LEU A 12 1.26 -9.60 -16.21
C LEU A 12 1.34 -8.07 -16.31
N ILE A 13 2.02 -7.57 -17.34
CA ILE A 13 2.20 -6.13 -17.53
C ILE A 13 0.88 -5.45 -17.91
N ALA A 14 0.06 -6.10 -18.75
CA ALA A 14 -1.25 -5.62 -19.14
C ALA A 14 -2.19 -5.54 -17.93
N SER A 15 -2.23 -6.60 -17.11
CA SER A 15 -3.03 -6.63 -15.88
C SER A 15 -2.62 -5.53 -14.91
N CYS A 16 -1.31 -5.26 -14.78
CA CYS A 16 -0.80 -4.18 -13.95
C CYS A 16 -1.20 -2.80 -14.50
N MET A 17 -1.09 -2.60 -15.81
CA MET A 17 -1.47 -1.35 -16.47
C MET A 17 -2.97 -1.08 -16.34
N GLU A 18 -3.82 -2.07 -16.56
CA GLU A 18 -5.27 -1.95 -16.42
C GLU A 18 -5.67 -1.64 -14.98
N ARG A 19 -5.16 -2.42 -14.02
CA ARG A 19 -5.51 -2.29 -12.60
C ARG A 19 -5.13 -0.94 -12.01
N PHE A 20 -4.03 -0.35 -12.47
CA PHE A 20 -3.49 0.90 -11.92
C PHE A 20 -3.60 2.09 -12.89
N GLY A 21 -4.28 1.94 -14.03
CA GLY A 21 -4.49 3.00 -15.03
C GLY A 21 -3.19 3.56 -15.63
N LEU A 22 -2.20 2.70 -15.88
CA LEU A 22 -0.86 3.13 -16.30
C LEU A 22 -0.74 3.14 -17.84
N PRO A 23 -0.20 4.20 -18.44
CA PRO A 23 -0.21 4.37 -19.90
C PRO A 23 0.87 3.56 -20.63
N THR A 24 1.93 3.12 -19.94
CA THR A 24 3.06 2.42 -20.57
C THR A 24 3.60 1.27 -19.72
N LYS A 25 4.24 0.30 -20.39
CA LYS A 25 5.01 -0.78 -19.73
C LYS A 25 6.08 -0.22 -18.79
N LYS A 26 6.75 0.86 -19.19
CA LYS A 26 7.77 1.54 -18.36
C LYS A 26 7.16 2.09 -17.07
N SER A 27 6.02 2.78 -17.14
CA SER A 27 5.33 3.29 -15.95
C SER A 27 4.86 2.18 -15.03
N ALA A 28 4.43 1.03 -15.58
CA ALA A 28 4.07 -0.14 -14.79
C ALA A 28 5.25 -0.70 -14.00
N VAL A 29 6.41 -0.86 -14.64
CA VAL A 29 7.64 -1.32 -13.97
C VAL A 29 8.10 -0.33 -12.92
N GLU A 30 8.12 0.96 -13.23
CA GLU A 30 8.53 1.99 -12.26
C GLU A 30 7.58 2.05 -11.06
N PHE A 31 6.26 1.99 -11.30
CA PHE A 31 5.25 1.93 -10.25
C PHE A 31 5.45 0.71 -9.34
N ALA A 32 5.64 -0.48 -9.92
CA ALA A 32 5.85 -1.71 -9.16
C ALA A 32 7.09 -1.64 -8.26
N LEU A 33 8.22 -1.13 -8.79
CA LEU A 33 9.46 -0.98 -8.01
C LEU A 33 9.29 0.02 -6.87
N ARG A 34 8.66 1.18 -7.13
CA ARG A 34 8.37 2.18 -6.09
C ARG A 34 7.43 1.63 -5.02
N ARG A 35 6.41 0.87 -5.41
CA ARG A 35 5.46 0.22 -4.51
C ARG A 35 6.17 -0.79 -3.61
N LEU A 36 7.08 -1.59 -4.17
CA LEU A 36 7.87 -2.57 -3.42
C LEU A 36 8.75 -1.89 -2.38
N LEU A 37 9.47 -0.84 -2.77
CA LEU A 37 10.35 -0.08 -1.88
C LEU A 37 9.55 0.70 -0.80
N GLY A 38 8.43 1.32 -1.18
CA GLY A 38 7.57 2.03 -0.24
C GLY A 38 6.91 1.10 0.78
N THR A 39 6.61 -0.15 0.39
CA THR A 39 6.08 -1.15 1.32
C THR A 39 7.15 -1.60 2.34
N ALA A 40 8.40 -1.74 1.91
CA ALA A 40 9.51 -2.05 2.80
C ALA A 40 9.74 -0.92 3.83
N ASP A 41 9.65 0.34 3.40
CA ASP A 41 9.75 1.51 4.29
C ASP A 41 8.55 1.58 5.27
N LEU A 42 7.34 1.37 4.77
CA LEU A 42 6.12 1.40 5.59
C LEU A 42 6.16 0.37 6.72
N LEU A 43 6.61 -0.87 6.44
CA LEU A 43 6.75 -1.91 7.47
C LEU A 43 7.77 -1.54 8.54
N GLY A 44 8.90 -0.94 8.15
CA GLY A 44 9.90 -0.43 9.09
C GLY A 44 9.32 0.67 9.99
N ARG A 45 8.60 1.62 9.39
CA ARG A 45 7.96 2.73 10.11
C ARG A 45 6.83 2.27 11.03
N MET A 46 6.02 1.30 10.60
CA MET A 46 4.97 0.70 11.44
C MET A 46 5.54 -0.05 12.65
N ARG A 47 6.73 -0.66 12.53
CA ARG A 47 7.40 -1.27 13.68
C ARG A 47 7.82 -0.26 14.75
N VAL A 48 8.16 0.97 14.38
CA VAL A 48 8.50 2.03 15.35
C VAL A 48 7.29 2.41 16.21
N VAL A 49 6.10 2.33 15.64
CA VAL A 49 4.83 2.59 16.34
C VAL A 49 4.43 1.41 17.24
N ARG A 50 5.06 0.22 17.09
CA ARG A 50 4.77 -0.92 17.96
C ARG A 50 5.27 -0.65 19.38
N GLY A 51 4.35 -0.59 20.33
CA GLY A 51 4.69 -0.42 21.75
C GLY A 51 4.70 1.03 22.24
N ILE A 52 4.36 2.01 21.39
CA ILE A 52 4.19 3.41 21.83
C ILE A 52 2.98 3.61 22.76
N GLY A 53 2.20 2.56 22.99
CA GLY A 53 0.98 2.59 23.79
C GLY A 53 -0.12 3.36 23.10
N TRP A 54 -1.35 3.16 23.56
CA TRP A 54 -2.48 4.01 23.23
C TRP A 54 -3.25 4.23 24.53
N GLU A 55 -3.38 5.48 24.95
CA GLU A 55 -3.90 5.85 26.28
C GLU A 55 -5.43 6.02 26.32
N GLY A 56 -6.14 5.73 25.22
CA GLY A 56 -7.58 5.84 25.22
C GLY A 56 -8.27 4.65 25.89
N ASP A 57 -9.55 4.85 26.22
CA ASP A 57 -10.44 3.80 26.71
C ASP A 57 -11.23 3.20 25.54
N LEU A 58 -10.94 1.94 25.24
CA LEU A 58 -11.53 1.21 24.12
C LEU A 58 -13.02 0.89 24.36
N GLU A 59 -13.43 0.77 25.62
CA GLU A 59 -14.79 0.47 26.02
C GLU A 59 -15.67 1.72 25.95
N GLN A 60 -15.14 2.87 26.39
CA GLN A 60 -15.81 4.17 26.26
C GLN A 60 -16.10 4.54 24.79
N MET A 61 -15.16 4.29 23.88
CA MET A 61 -15.35 4.55 22.45
C MET A 61 -16.41 3.66 21.81
N ARG A 62 -16.54 2.40 22.27
CA ARG A 62 -17.54 1.46 21.75
C ARG A 62 -18.93 1.75 22.28
N SER A 63 -19.07 2.10 23.55
CA SER A 63 -20.36 2.45 24.16
C SER A 63 -21.00 3.70 23.54
N SER A 64 -20.19 4.60 22.97
CA SER A 64 -20.66 5.77 22.22
C SER A 64 -21.41 5.42 20.93
N SER A 65 -21.21 4.21 20.39
CA SER A 65 -21.83 3.75 19.14
C SER A 65 -23.21 3.09 19.34
N ASP A 66 -23.58 2.74 20.58
CA ASP A 66 -24.87 2.10 20.90
C ASP A 66 -26.04 3.12 21.00
N LEU A 67 -25.79 4.38 20.64
CA LEU A 67 -26.75 5.48 20.67
C LEU A 67 -27.38 5.79 19.29
N VAL A 68 -27.35 4.84 18.35
CA VAL A 68 -27.92 4.98 16.99
C VAL A 68 -29.02 3.94 16.68
N ASP A 69 -29.66 3.34 17.71
CA ASP A 69 -30.79 2.43 17.46
C ASP A 69 -31.94 2.56 18.48
N ARG A 70 -32.43 3.80 18.66
CA ARG A 70 -33.75 4.08 19.28
C ARG A 70 -34.48 5.21 18.58
#